data_AF-A0A812I3D0-F1
#
_entry.id   AF-A0A812I3D0-F1
#
_cell.length_a   1.000
_cell.length_b   1.000
_cell.length_c   1.000
_cell.angle_alpha   90.00
_cell.angle_beta   90.00
_cell.angle_gamma   90.00
#
_symmetry.space_group_name_H-M   'P 1'
#
loop_
_entity.id
_entity.type
_entity.pdbx_description
1 polymer ?
#
loop_
_entity_poly.entity_id
_entity_poly.type
_entity_poly.pdbx_seq_one_letter_code
_entity_poly.pdbx_strand_id
1 'polypeptide(L)'
;PLEEGHPWPYGKQFEGKSRVWELRVQGVFISDPGDIHFAVELDKPMTLSWATQVTMNMIMAFAHAMTALRGVVFDYNLFHEERDDGDMILPYFSCPLAGADVVLQTPQGASPPPLTEPFEKMTPEEKMAVELNATDTFTFLFWTNRSDFLRWELVNLPL
;
A
#
# COMPACT_ATOMS: atom_id res chain seq x y z
N PRO A 1 -5.32 -26.37 -8.58
CA PRO A 1 -6.79 -26.41 -8.72
C PRO A 1 -7.39 -25.21 -7.98
N LEU A 2 -8.46 -24.59 -8.50
CA LEU A 2 -9.20 -23.59 -7.75
C LEU A 2 -9.82 -24.26 -6.52
N GLU A 3 -9.73 -23.61 -5.37
CA GLU A 3 -10.47 -24.08 -4.19
C GLU A 3 -11.86 -23.44 -4.21
N GLU A 4 -12.84 -24.18 -4.75
CA GLU A 4 -14.23 -23.75 -4.75
C GLU A 4 -14.70 -23.50 -3.31
N GLY A 5 -15.22 -22.29 -3.03
CA GLY A 5 -15.70 -21.88 -1.72
C GLY A 5 -14.64 -21.28 -0.78
N HIS A 6 -13.36 -21.23 -1.16
CA HIS A 6 -12.34 -20.51 -0.39
C HIS A 6 -12.39 -19.00 -0.74
N PRO A 7 -12.27 -18.08 0.24
CA PRO A 7 -12.23 -16.63 -0.05
C PRO A 7 -11.10 -16.23 -1.00
N TRP A 8 -10.07 -17.08 -1.11
CA TRP A 8 -8.90 -16.89 -1.97
C TRP A 8 -8.75 -18.05 -2.95
N PRO A 9 -9.47 -18.05 -4.09
CA PRO A 9 -9.49 -19.20 -5.02
C PRO A 9 -8.12 -19.51 -5.63
N TYR A 10 -7.18 -18.56 -5.56
CA TYR A 10 -5.80 -18.72 -6.03
C TYR A 10 -4.75 -18.76 -4.90
N GLY A 11 -5.11 -18.71 -3.61
CA GLY A 11 -4.14 -18.53 -2.52
C GLY A 11 -3.00 -19.56 -2.51
N LYS A 12 -3.33 -20.85 -2.72
CA LYS A 12 -2.35 -21.95 -2.76
C LYS A 12 -1.32 -21.83 -3.89
N GLN A 13 -1.65 -21.14 -4.97
CA GLN A 13 -0.75 -20.97 -6.10
C GLN A 13 0.40 -20.01 -5.77
N PHE A 14 0.21 -19.16 -4.76
CA PHE A 14 1.15 -18.14 -4.28
C PHE A 14 1.85 -18.54 -2.98
N GLU A 15 1.23 -19.41 -2.17
CA GLU A 15 1.79 -19.91 -0.92
C GLU A 15 3.24 -20.42 -1.06
N GLY A 16 4.12 -19.91 -0.20
CA GLY A 16 5.54 -20.28 -0.14
C GLY A 16 6.42 -19.76 -1.27
N LYS A 17 5.90 -18.87 -2.15
CA LYS A 17 6.66 -18.30 -3.27
C LYS A 17 6.88 -16.81 -3.04
N SER A 18 8.10 -16.33 -3.30
CA SER A 18 8.35 -14.88 -3.41
C SER A 18 8.31 -14.51 -4.88
N ARG A 19 7.33 -13.68 -5.26
CA ARG A 19 7.15 -13.15 -6.61
C ARG A 19 7.30 -11.65 -6.57
N VAL A 20 8.02 -11.09 -7.53
CA VAL A 20 8.03 -9.64 -7.72
C VAL A 20 6.72 -9.27 -8.43
N TRP A 21 5.91 -8.49 -7.74
CA TRP A 21 4.71 -7.87 -8.26
C TRP A 21 4.97 -6.42 -8.59
N GLU A 22 4.27 -5.98 -9.62
CA GLU A 22 4.18 -4.59 -10.01
C GLU A 22 2.71 -4.20 -10.06
N LEU A 23 2.33 -3.23 -9.24
CA LEU A 23 1.06 -2.54 -9.38
C LEU A 23 1.31 -1.22 -10.10
N ARG A 24 0.50 -0.94 -11.13
CA ARG A 24 0.48 0.38 -11.79
C ARG A 24 -0.94 0.93 -11.75
N VAL A 25 -1.09 2.17 -11.28
CA VAL A 25 -2.37 2.88 -11.21
C VAL A 25 -2.20 4.24 -11.87
N GLN A 26 -3.12 4.62 -12.76
CA GLN A 26 -3.14 5.94 -13.39
C GLN A 26 -4.56 6.51 -13.36
N GLY A 27 -4.69 7.77 -12.96
CA GLY A 27 -5.99 8.43 -12.85
C GLY A 27 -5.93 9.87 -12.38
N VAL A 28 -7.11 10.47 -12.28
CA VAL A 28 -7.32 11.83 -11.78
C VAL A 28 -8.19 11.73 -10.53
N PHE A 29 -7.87 12.53 -9.51
CA PHE A 29 -8.71 12.62 -8.32
C PHE A 29 -9.94 13.48 -8.61
N ILE A 30 -11.13 13.02 -8.18
CA ILE A 30 -12.40 13.72 -8.41
C ILE A 30 -12.48 15.00 -7.54
N SER A 31 -11.87 14.96 -6.36
CA SER A 31 -11.75 16.05 -5.40
C SER A 31 -10.31 16.18 -4.92
N ASP A 32 -10.03 17.18 -4.07
CA ASP A 32 -8.75 17.27 -3.38
C ASP A 32 -8.45 15.94 -2.65
N PRO A 33 -7.35 15.24 -2.98
CA PRO A 33 -7.04 13.93 -2.44
C PRO A 33 -6.69 13.95 -0.94
N GLY A 34 -6.18 15.06 -0.41
CA GLY A 34 -5.61 15.09 0.94
C GLY A 34 -4.53 14.02 1.16
N ASP A 35 -4.50 13.44 2.37
CA ASP A 35 -3.55 12.38 2.73
C ASP A 35 -4.06 11.01 2.28
N ILE A 36 -3.59 10.56 1.11
CA ILE A 36 -3.91 9.22 0.58
C ILE A 36 -2.81 8.23 0.97
N HIS A 37 -3.25 7.05 1.38
CA HIS A 37 -2.40 5.95 1.78
C HIS A 37 -2.54 4.74 0.87
N PHE A 38 -1.45 4.00 0.73
CA PHE A 38 -1.42 2.64 0.20
C PHE A 38 -1.23 1.67 1.36
N ALA A 39 -2.11 0.67 1.45
CA ALA A 39 -2.06 -0.31 2.52
C ALA A 39 -2.05 -1.75 2.00
N VAL A 40 -1.39 -2.62 2.75
CA VAL A 40 -1.49 -4.07 2.62
C VAL A 40 -2.03 -4.60 3.93
N GLU A 41 -3.08 -5.41 3.84
CA GLU A 41 -3.67 -6.15 4.95
C GLU A 41 -3.37 -7.65 4.76
N LEU A 42 -3.10 -8.35 5.86
CA LEU A 42 -2.93 -9.80 5.84
C LEU A 42 -4.27 -10.51 5.88
N ASP A 43 -4.37 -11.65 5.20
CA ASP A 43 -5.60 -12.44 5.11
C ASP A 43 -5.94 -13.22 6.39
N LYS A 44 -5.01 -13.28 7.34
CA LYS A 44 -5.11 -14.06 8.57
C LYS A 44 -4.52 -13.32 9.75
N PRO A 45 -5.05 -13.52 10.97
CA PRO A 45 -4.42 -13.05 12.19
C PRO A 45 -2.99 -13.58 12.33
N MET A 46 -2.07 -12.72 12.73
CA MET A 46 -0.71 -13.12 13.06
C MET A 46 -0.68 -13.71 14.48
N THR A 47 -0.20 -14.96 14.62
CA THR A 47 0.09 -15.55 15.93
C THR A 47 1.58 -15.35 16.25
N LEU A 48 1.88 -14.34 17.07
CA LEU A 48 3.24 -14.03 17.50
C LEU A 48 3.48 -14.48 18.94
N SER A 49 4.64 -15.06 19.23
CA SER A 49 5.07 -15.31 20.61
C SER A 49 5.28 -13.98 21.35
N TRP A 50 5.14 -13.97 22.68
CA TRP A 50 5.36 -12.76 23.48
C TRP A 50 6.70 -12.07 23.18
N ALA A 51 7.79 -12.85 23.08
CA ALA A 51 9.11 -12.31 22.77
C ALA A 51 9.17 -11.69 21.37
N THR A 52 8.48 -12.29 20.39
CA THR A 52 8.39 -11.75 19.02
C THR A 52 7.59 -10.46 19.00
N GLN A 53 6.47 -10.39 19.74
CA GLN A 53 5.63 -9.19 19.83
C GLN A 53 6.41 -8.00 20.40
N VAL A 54 7.11 -8.20 21.52
CA VAL A 54 7.95 -7.16 22.13
C VAL A 54 9.00 -6.67 21.14
N THR A 55 9.66 -7.60 20.45
CA THR A 55 10.70 -7.27 19.46
C THR A 55 10.12 -6.48 18.28
N MET A 56 8.99 -6.91 17.72
CA MET A 56 8.36 -6.20 16.60
C MET A 56 7.89 -4.80 17.01
N ASN A 57 7.29 -4.64 18.19
CA ASN A 57 6.90 -3.33 18.70
C ASN A 57 8.12 -2.38 18.83
N MET A 58 9.27 -2.87 19.29
CA MET A 58 10.49 -2.06 19.35
C MET A 58 10.98 -1.67 17.94
N ILE A 59 11.00 -2.61 17.00
CA ILE A 59 11.41 -2.36 15.61
C ILE A 59 10.48 -1.33 14.96
N MET A 60 9.18 -1.49 15.12
CA MET A 60 8.19 -0.61 14.49
C MET A 60 8.18 0.78 15.14
N ALA A 61 8.34 0.88 16.46
CA ALA A 61 8.51 2.16 17.13
C ALA A 61 9.76 2.90 16.65
N PHE A 62 10.88 2.19 16.49
CA PHE A 62 12.09 2.77 15.92
C PHE A 62 11.90 3.21 14.47
N ALA A 63 11.31 2.36 13.63
CA ALA A 63 11.03 2.69 12.24
C ALA A 63 10.13 3.92 12.13
N HIS A 64 9.06 3.98 12.92
CA HIS A 64 8.12 5.10 12.96
C HIS A 64 8.82 6.41 13.36
N ALA A 65 9.68 6.37 14.39
CA ALA A 65 10.47 7.53 14.78
C ALA A 65 11.41 8.01 13.65
N MET A 66 12.06 7.07 12.96
CA MET A 66 12.98 7.38 11.87
C MET A 66 12.27 7.96 10.63
N THR A 67 11.07 7.47 10.30
CA THR A 67 10.31 7.99 9.17
C THR A 67 9.65 9.33 9.50
N ALA A 68 9.17 9.51 10.73
CA ALA A 68 8.59 10.79 11.19
C ALA A 68 9.61 11.93 11.13
N LEU A 69 10.90 11.67 11.45
CA LEU A 69 11.98 12.64 11.27
C LEU A 69 12.17 13.11 9.81
N ARG A 70 11.66 12.33 8.84
CA ARG A 70 11.69 12.64 7.41
C ARG A 70 10.34 13.15 6.89
N GLY A 71 9.39 13.44 7.79
CA GLY A 71 8.05 13.90 7.42
C GLY A 71 7.15 12.82 6.79
N VAL A 72 7.52 11.54 6.91
CA VAL A 72 6.71 10.41 6.40
C VAL A 72 6.18 9.62 7.57
N VAL A 73 4.86 9.53 7.70
CA VAL A 73 4.19 8.77 8.76
C VAL A 73 3.50 7.57 8.13
N PHE A 74 3.90 6.37 8.54
CA PHE A 74 3.19 5.14 8.19
C PHE A 74 2.37 4.69 9.39
N ASP A 75 1.31 3.94 9.13
CA ASP A 75 0.46 3.33 10.14
C ASP A 75 0.52 1.81 10.02
N TYR A 76 0.32 1.10 11.12
CA TYR A 76 0.39 -0.36 11.13
C TYR A 76 -0.38 -0.95 12.31
N ASN A 77 -0.87 -2.17 12.10
CA ASN A 77 -1.37 -3.02 13.16
C ASN A 77 -0.74 -4.41 13.04
N LEU A 78 -0.17 -4.91 14.14
CA LEU A 78 0.43 -6.25 14.20
C LEU A 78 -0.55 -7.32 14.68
N PHE A 79 -1.67 -6.90 15.26
CA PHE A 79 -2.64 -7.76 15.92
C PHE A 79 -4.00 -7.65 15.24
N HIS A 80 -4.85 -8.65 15.45
CA HIS A 80 -6.25 -8.48 15.09
C HIS A 80 -6.94 -7.70 16.21
N GLU A 81 -7.83 -6.79 15.83
CA GLU A 81 -8.65 -6.02 16.76
C GLU A 81 -10.11 -6.23 16.39
N GLU A 82 -10.92 -6.66 17.35
CA GLU A 82 -12.36 -6.81 17.19
C GLU A 82 -13.01 -5.44 17.44
N ARG A 83 -13.81 -4.97 16.49
CA ARG A 83 -14.56 -3.72 16.57
C ARG A 83 -15.88 -3.93 17.30
N ASP A 84 -16.44 -2.84 17.81
CA ASP A 84 -17.72 -2.84 18.55
C ASP A 84 -18.92 -3.35 17.72
N ASP A 85 -18.82 -3.32 16.39
CA ASP A 85 -19.82 -3.83 15.44
C ASP A 85 -19.63 -5.32 15.07
N GLY A 86 -18.63 -5.98 15.64
CA GLY A 86 -18.26 -7.36 15.36
C GLY A 86 -17.39 -7.54 14.11
N ASP A 87 -16.96 -6.44 13.47
CA ASP A 87 -15.97 -6.47 12.40
C ASP A 87 -14.56 -6.68 12.99
N MET A 88 -13.62 -7.15 12.17
CA MET A 88 -12.25 -7.44 12.62
C MET A 88 -11.23 -6.69 11.77
N ILE A 89 -10.45 -5.83 12.42
CA ILE A 89 -9.25 -5.24 11.81
C ILE A 89 -8.18 -6.32 11.79
N LEU A 90 -7.74 -6.72 10.60
CA LEU A 90 -6.64 -7.65 10.44
C LEU A 90 -5.30 -6.89 10.50
N PRO A 91 -4.17 -7.59 10.74
CA PRO A 91 -2.86 -6.95 10.71
C PRO A 91 -2.62 -6.28 9.36
N TYR A 92 -2.20 -5.01 9.40
CA TYR A 92 -1.97 -4.21 8.21
C TYR A 92 -0.72 -3.34 8.33
N PHE A 93 -0.24 -2.90 7.18
CA PHE A 93 0.76 -1.85 7.05
C PHE A 93 0.27 -0.84 6.01
N SER A 94 0.26 0.43 6.37
CA SER A 94 -0.22 1.55 5.56
C SER A 94 0.86 2.62 5.46
N CYS A 95 1.21 3.05 4.26
CA CYS A 95 2.14 4.14 4.04
C CYS A 95 1.51 5.22 3.16
N PRO A 96 1.96 6.48 3.24
CA PRO A 96 1.50 7.53 2.33
C PRO A 96 1.78 7.13 0.90
N LEU A 97 0.99 7.63 -0.05
CA LEU A 97 1.13 7.26 -1.46
C LEU A 97 2.49 7.63 -2.06
N ALA A 98 3.19 8.61 -1.49
CA ALA A 98 4.60 8.91 -1.76
C ALA A 98 5.57 7.72 -1.49
N GLY A 99 5.09 6.71 -0.78
CA GLY A 99 5.74 5.41 -0.59
C GLY A 99 5.82 4.56 -1.86
N ALA A 100 5.09 4.92 -2.93
CA ALA A 100 5.25 4.33 -4.25
C ALA A 100 6.71 4.40 -4.73
N ASP A 101 7.13 3.50 -5.59
CA ASP A 101 8.45 3.57 -6.20
C ASP A 101 8.52 4.63 -7.30
N VAL A 102 7.39 4.97 -7.90
CA VAL A 102 7.23 6.02 -8.90
C VAL A 102 5.96 6.80 -8.62
N VAL A 103 6.06 8.13 -8.68
CA VAL A 103 4.95 9.08 -8.55
C VAL A 103 5.09 10.11 -9.68
N LEU A 104 4.34 9.95 -10.77
CA LEU A 104 4.36 10.91 -11.87
C LEU A 104 3.13 11.79 -11.83
N GLN A 105 3.37 13.08 -12.03
CA GLN A 105 2.34 14.09 -12.26
C GLN A 105 2.36 14.47 -13.74
N THR A 106 1.24 14.24 -14.43
CA THR A 106 1.01 14.72 -15.79
C THR A 106 0.06 15.91 -15.74
N PRO A 107 0.50 17.11 -16.15
CA PRO A 107 -0.34 18.30 -16.12
C PRO A 107 -1.66 18.13 -16.88
N GLN A 108 -2.72 18.79 -16.42
CA GLN A 108 -4.01 18.81 -17.09
C GLN A 108 -3.88 19.12 -18.60
N GLY A 109 -4.49 18.28 -19.43
CA GLY A 109 -4.49 18.44 -20.89
C GLY A 109 -3.26 17.85 -21.60
N ALA A 110 -2.23 17.43 -20.87
CA ALA A 110 -1.16 16.59 -21.42
C ALA A 110 -1.58 15.11 -21.45
N SER A 111 -0.97 14.32 -22.33
CA SER A 111 -1.20 12.88 -22.38
C SER A 111 -0.29 12.20 -21.35
N PRO A 112 -0.84 11.43 -20.40
CA PRO A 112 -0.01 10.68 -19.47
C PRO A 112 0.73 9.55 -20.21
N PRO A 113 1.89 9.11 -19.71
CA PRO A 113 2.62 8.01 -20.31
C PRO A 113 1.80 6.72 -20.22
N PRO A 114 1.79 5.87 -21.26
CA PRO A 114 1.12 4.58 -21.21
C PRO A 114 1.60 3.73 -20.02
N LEU A 115 0.65 3.12 -19.31
CA LEU A 115 0.95 2.22 -18.20
C LEU A 115 1.79 1.02 -18.59
N THR A 116 2.02 0.72 -19.87
CA THR A 116 2.85 -0.39 -20.34
C THR A 116 4.32 -0.01 -20.56
N GLU A 117 4.66 1.28 -20.50
CA GLU A 117 6.03 1.75 -20.70
C GLU A 117 6.95 1.38 -19.53
N PRO A 118 8.27 1.27 -19.74
CA PRO A 118 9.20 1.13 -18.64
C PRO A 118 9.27 2.45 -17.84
N PHE A 119 9.27 2.33 -16.51
CA PHE A 119 9.44 3.45 -15.60
C PHE A 119 10.71 3.24 -14.77
N GLU A 120 11.40 4.34 -14.45
CA GLU A 120 12.55 4.32 -13.56
C GLU A 120 12.12 4.67 -12.14
N LYS A 121 12.79 4.06 -11.16
CA LYS A 121 12.52 4.32 -9.75
C LYS A 121 12.91 5.75 -9.39
N MET A 122 11.98 6.46 -8.77
CA MET A 122 12.21 7.82 -8.29
C MET A 122 12.87 7.81 -6.91
N THR A 123 13.68 8.82 -6.66
CA THR A 123 14.24 9.11 -5.34
C THR A 123 13.15 9.56 -4.37
N PRO A 124 13.34 9.40 -3.05
CA PRO A 124 12.40 9.95 -2.05
C PRO A 124 12.11 11.44 -2.26
N GLU A 125 13.13 12.23 -2.59
CA GLU A 125 13.05 13.68 -2.79
C GLU A 125 12.17 14.03 -3.99
N GLU A 126 12.33 13.35 -5.12
CA GLU A 126 11.49 13.56 -6.30
C GLU A 126 10.03 13.23 -6.04
N LYS A 127 9.76 12.18 -5.27
CA LYS A 127 8.38 11.78 -4.93
C LYS A 127 7.72 12.73 -3.95
N MET A 128 8.47 13.22 -2.96
CA MET A 128 7.98 14.19 -1.99
C MET A 128 7.74 15.59 -2.59
N ALA A 129 8.35 15.89 -3.75
CA ALA A 129 8.11 17.13 -4.47
C ALA A 129 6.81 17.13 -5.29
N VAL A 130 6.14 15.97 -5.44
CA VAL A 130 4.87 15.89 -6.16
C VAL A 130 3.72 16.28 -5.25
N GLU A 131 3.03 17.36 -5.62
CA GLU A 131 1.82 17.83 -4.93
C GLU A 131 0.57 17.26 -5.62
N LEU A 132 -0.14 16.38 -4.91
CA LEU A 132 -1.37 15.79 -5.42
C LEU A 132 -2.47 16.85 -5.53
N ASN A 133 -3.28 16.77 -6.59
CA ASN A 133 -4.39 17.71 -6.84
C ASN A 133 -5.51 17.05 -7.65
N ALA A 134 -6.62 17.76 -7.83
CA ALA A 134 -7.80 17.24 -8.55
C ALA A 134 -7.81 17.50 -10.06
N THR A 135 -6.76 18.12 -10.62
CA THR A 135 -6.73 18.55 -12.03
C THR A 135 -5.78 17.74 -12.89
N ASP A 136 -4.66 17.31 -12.32
CA ASP A 136 -3.61 16.58 -13.01
C ASP A 136 -3.88 15.07 -13.01
N THR A 137 -3.28 14.38 -13.97
CA THR A 137 -3.28 12.91 -14.00
C THR A 137 -2.05 12.39 -13.26
N PHE A 138 -2.27 11.54 -12.27
CA PHE A 138 -1.19 10.92 -11.53
C PHE A 138 -0.99 9.47 -11.95
N THR A 139 0.26 9.03 -11.96
CA THR A 139 0.64 7.63 -12.17
C THR A 139 1.48 7.14 -11.01
N PHE A 140 1.06 6.04 -10.39
CA PHE A 140 1.70 5.43 -9.24
C PHE A 140 2.15 4.01 -9.58
N LEU A 141 3.38 3.67 -9.21
CA LEU A 141 3.90 2.32 -9.36
C LEU A 141 4.46 1.79 -8.05
N PHE A 142 4.12 0.54 -7.74
CA PHE A 142 4.62 -0.18 -6.58
C PHE A 142 5.26 -1.49 -7.04
N TRP A 143 6.54 -1.66 -6.71
CA TRP A 143 7.25 -2.92 -6.87
C TRP A 143 7.44 -3.58 -5.50
N THR A 144 6.90 -4.78 -5.33
CA THR A 144 7.07 -5.52 -4.09
C THR A 144 7.26 -7.00 -4.35
N ASN A 145 8.14 -7.63 -3.57
CA ASN A 145 8.25 -9.09 -3.49
C ASN A 145 7.78 -9.65 -2.15
N ARG A 146 7.12 -8.81 -1.35
CA ARG A 146 6.74 -9.07 0.04
C ARG A 146 5.27 -9.43 0.21
N SER A 147 4.46 -9.10 -0.78
CA SER A 147 3.01 -9.28 -0.74
C SER A 147 2.53 -9.82 -2.08
N ASP A 148 1.62 -10.79 -2.03
CA ASP A 148 0.90 -11.26 -3.19
C ASP A 148 -0.49 -10.63 -3.19
N PHE A 149 -0.85 -9.97 -4.29
CA PHE A 149 -2.11 -9.26 -4.36
C PHE A 149 -3.23 -10.15 -4.90
N LEU A 150 -3.80 -10.96 -4.01
CA LEU A 150 -4.86 -11.92 -4.33
C LEU A 150 -6.22 -11.23 -4.62
N ARG A 151 -6.43 -10.05 -4.05
CA ARG A 151 -7.60 -9.17 -4.25
C ARG A 151 -7.15 -7.72 -4.17
N TRP A 152 -7.86 -6.85 -4.87
CA TRP A 152 -7.69 -5.41 -4.84
C TRP A 152 -9.03 -4.74 -4.65
N GLU A 153 -9.07 -3.74 -3.78
CA GLU A 153 -10.27 -2.96 -3.51
C GLU A 153 -9.91 -1.48 -3.42
N LEU A 154 -10.82 -0.63 -3.88
CA LEU A 154 -10.76 0.81 -3.64
C LEU A 154 -11.79 1.12 -2.57
N VAL A 155 -11.32 1.55 -1.40
CA VAL A 155 -12.15 1.82 -0.23
C VAL A 155 -11.92 3.25 0.26
N ASN A 156 -12.91 3.84 0.92
CA ASN A 156 -12.82 5.16 1.55
C ASN A 156 -12.38 6.31 0.60
N LEU A 157 -12.74 6.23 -0.69
CA LEU A 157 -12.50 7.33 -1.61
C LEU A 157 -13.42 8.51 -1.26
N PRO A 158 -12.88 9.76 -1.16
CA PRO A 158 -13.73 10.93 -1.06
C PRO A 158 -14.63 11.00 -2.30
N LEU A 159 -15.95 11.12 -2.08
CA LEU A 159 -16.96 11.34 -3.12
C LEU A 159 -17.04 12.81 -3.50
#